data_AF-A0A846E909-F1
#
_entry.id   AF-A0A846E909-F1
#
_cell.length_a   1.000
_cell.length_b   1.000
_cell.length_c   1.000
_cell.angle_alpha   90.00
_cell.angle_beta   90.00
_cell.angle_gamma   90.00
#
_symmetry.space_group_name_H-M   'P 1'
#
loop_
_entity.id
_entity.type
_entity.pdbx_description
1 polymer ?
#
loop_
_entity_poly.entity_id
_entity_poly.type
_entity_poly.pdbx_seq_one_letter_code
_entity_poly.pdbx_strand_id
1 'polypeptide(L)'
;MPNEITNKNLPEIDPTEIEDSRLIIADEHRSFLEKVVVKSGLADLYDARDFTEVVFRVMRDLMTTESTDRVASELHEEALPTKEKALQMEIAELWKDTNPIVGFLSRVRPPWQGPGIFKIDSDRFLFRVANEGGLPRTVDLEQAVKAVFSATKDELSDERIQEIAGWMPDYVRKMWEEA
;
A
#
# COMPACT_ATOMS: atom_id res chain seq x y z
N MET A 1 -41.95 49.85 -4.62
CA MET A 1 -40.96 49.99 -3.52
C MET A 1 -40.99 48.71 -2.72
N PRO A 2 -39.84 48.13 -2.37
CA PRO A 2 -39.59 46.68 -2.34
C PRO A 2 -39.57 46.10 -0.92
N ASN A 3 -39.49 44.78 -0.81
CA ASN A 3 -38.60 44.13 0.14
C ASN A 3 -38.29 42.70 -0.35
N GLU A 4 -37.15 42.61 -1.02
CA GLU A 4 -36.38 41.39 -1.21
C GLU A 4 -35.82 40.96 0.15
N ILE A 5 -35.96 39.68 0.49
CA ILE A 5 -35.10 39.05 1.49
C ILE A 5 -34.59 37.75 0.85
N THR A 6 -33.49 37.87 0.14
CA THR A 6 -32.73 36.75 -0.41
C THR A 6 -32.05 36.04 0.75
N ASN A 7 -32.48 34.82 1.06
CA ASN A 7 -31.69 33.88 1.86
C ASN A 7 -30.47 33.45 1.03
N LYS A 8 -29.38 34.21 1.12
CA LYS A 8 -28.04 33.83 0.67
C LYS A 8 -27.39 33.01 1.77
N ASN A 9 -27.36 31.69 1.62
CA ASN A 9 -26.34 30.76 2.16
C ASN A 9 -26.78 29.32 1.86
N LEU A 10 -26.85 28.98 0.57
CA LEU A 10 -26.69 27.61 0.12
C LEU A 10 -25.27 27.55 -0.46
N PRO A 11 -24.41 26.58 -0.07
CA PRO A 11 -23.15 26.39 -0.78
C PRO A 11 -23.50 26.13 -2.25
N GLU A 12 -22.96 26.97 -3.12
CA GLU A 12 -23.04 26.80 -4.56
C GLU A 12 -22.25 25.53 -4.89
N ILE A 13 -22.97 24.43 -5.08
CA ILE A 13 -22.40 23.16 -5.50
C ILE A 13 -21.93 23.42 -6.93
N ASP A 14 -20.61 23.55 -7.12
CA ASP A 14 -20.03 23.72 -8.44
C ASP A 14 -20.34 22.44 -9.25
N PRO A 15 -21.15 22.51 -10.32
CA PRO A 15 -21.48 21.33 -11.13
C PRO A 15 -20.26 20.74 -11.85
N THR A 16 -19.12 21.41 -11.77
CA THR A 16 -17.84 20.98 -12.34
C THR A 16 -16.96 20.21 -11.35
N GLU A 17 -17.34 20.06 -10.08
CA GLU A 17 -16.74 19.10 -9.13
C GLU A 17 -17.26 17.67 -9.40
N ILE A 18 -17.08 17.21 -10.64
CA ILE A 18 -17.07 15.79 -10.93
C ILE A 18 -15.65 15.37 -10.53
N GLU A 19 -15.47 14.65 -9.42
CA GLU A 19 -14.23 13.89 -9.21
C GLU A 19 -13.89 13.20 -10.53
N ASP A 20 -12.81 13.66 -11.19
CA ASP A 20 -12.62 13.54 -12.63
C ASP A 20 -12.70 12.06 -13.02
N SER A 21 -13.86 11.64 -13.53
CA SER A 21 -14.14 10.22 -13.77
C SER A 21 -13.17 9.62 -14.80
N ARG A 22 -12.48 10.47 -15.57
CA ARG A 22 -11.38 10.07 -16.46
C ARG A 22 -10.13 9.67 -15.70
N LEU A 23 -9.85 10.28 -14.54
CA LEU A 23 -8.78 9.84 -13.63
C LEU A 23 -9.11 8.47 -13.04
N ILE A 24 -10.38 8.24 -12.66
CA ILE A 24 -10.85 6.95 -12.12
C ILE A 24 -10.69 5.84 -13.18
N ILE A 25 -11.18 6.07 -14.41
CA ILE A 25 -11.04 5.12 -15.53
C ILE A 25 -9.56 4.91 -15.89
N ALA A 26 -8.73 5.94 -15.81
CA ALA A 26 -7.29 5.81 -16.04
C ALA A 26 -6.56 5.06 -14.93
N ASP A 27 -7.08 5.04 -13.70
CA ASP A 27 -6.50 4.30 -12.56
C ASP A 27 -6.89 2.81 -12.59
N GLU A 28 -8.12 2.49 -13.03
CA GLU A 28 -8.61 1.10 -13.16
C GLU A 28 -7.78 0.26 -14.14
N HIS A 29 -7.20 0.89 -15.18
CA HIS A 29 -6.40 0.21 -16.19
C HIS A 29 -4.89 0.20 -15.92
N ARG A 30 -4.45 0.81 -14.82
CA ARG A 30 -3.02 0.81 -14.45
C ARG A 30 -2.63 -0.50 -13.80
N SER A 31 -1.42 -0.95 -14.12
CA SER A 31 -0.83 -2.06 -13.37
C SER A 31 -0.54 -1.63 -11.92
N PHE A 32 -0.31 -2.62 -11.07
CA PHE A 32 0.02 -2.39 -9.65
C PHE A 32 1.15 -1.36 -9.47
N LEU A 33 2.30 -1.53 -10.14
CA LEU A 33 3.43 -0.61 -10.00
C LEU A 33 3.16 0.77 -10.58
N GLU A 34 2.36 0.89 -11.63
CA GLU A 34 1.95 2.18 -12.19
C GLU A 34 1.06 2.96 -11.21
N LYS A 35 0.12 2.28 -10.54
CA LYS A 35 -0.69 2.87 -9.46
C LYS A 35 0.21 3.39 -8.33
N VAL A 36 1.20 2.58 -7.91
CA VAL A 36 2.17 2.97 -6.87
C VAL A 36 2.94 4.22 -7.30
N VAL A 37 3.51 4.28 -8.51
CA VAL A 37 4.24 5.46 -9.01
C VAL A 37 3.39 6.72 -8.93
N VAL A 38 2.17 6.68 -9.47
CA VAL A 38 1.30 7.86 -9.53
C VAL A 38 0.92 8.33 -8.14
N LYS A 39 0.49 7.42 -7.27
CA LYS A 39 -0.02 7.77 -5.94
C LYS A 39 1.10 8.17 -4.97
N SER A 40 2.31 7.64 -5.14
CA SER A 40 3.46 7.91 -4.25
C SER A 40 4.27 9.14 -4.64
N GLY A 41 4.32 9.50 -5.93
CA GLY A 41 5.25 10.52 -6.44
C GLY A 41 6.69 10.01 -6.62
N LEU A 42 6.92 8.69 -6.61
CA LEU A 42 8.19 8.08 -6.99
C LEU A 42 8.52 8.37 -8.46
N ALA A 43 9.81 8.37 -8.79
CA ALA A 43 10.28 8.82 -10.09
C ALA A 43 10.01 7.80 -11.21
N ASP A 44 10.13 6.50 -10.91
CA ASP A 44 9.96 5.42 -11.88
C ASP A 44 9.48 4.09 -11.26
N LEU A 45 9.28 3.10 -12.14
CA LEU A 45 8.76 1.78 -11.81
C LEU A 45 9.75 0.91 -11.00
N TYR A 46 11.06 1.14 -11.11
CA TYR A 46 12.05 0.40 -10.33
C TYR A 46 12.07 0.90 -8.89
N ASP A 47 12.02 2.22 -8.69
CA ASP A 47 11.86 2.82 -7.37
C ASP A 47 10.57 2.33 -6.70
N ALA A 48 9.46 2.28 -7.45
CA ALA A 48 8.18 1.75 -6.95
C ALA A 48 8.25 0.26 -6.59
N ARG A 49 8.96 -0.54 -7.39
CA ARG A 49 9.18 -1.97 -7.13
C ARG A 49 9.97 -2.16 -5.83
N ASP A 50 11.15 -1.57 -5.73
CA ASP A 50 12.05 -1.72 -4.59
C ASP A 50 11.39 -1.21 -3.29
N PHE A 51 10.68 -0.09 -3.38
CA PHE A 51 9.93 0.45 -2.26
C PHE A 51 8.77 -0.48 -1.83
N THR A 52 8.02 -1.03 -2.78
CA THR A 52 6.96 -2.01 -2.50
C THR A 52 7.52 -3.25 -1.80
N GLU A 53 8.64 -3.81 -2.27
CA GLU A 53 9.27 -4.98 -1.65
C GLU A 53 9.60 -4.72 -0.17
N VAL A 54 10.08 -3.51 0.15
CA VAL A 54 10.36 -3.09 1.53
C VAL A 54 9.08 -2.98 2.35
N VAL A 55 8.05 -2.30 1.85
CA VAL A 55 6.77 -2.15 2.55
C VAL A 55 6.17 -3.53 2.83
N PHE A 56 6.13 -4.41 1.82
CA PHE A 56 5.65 -5.78 1.99
C PHE A 56 6.47 -6.56 3.01
N ARG A 57 7.80 -6.43 3.02
CA ARG A 57 8.65 -7.07 4.03
C ARG A 57 8.28 -6.62 5.44
N VAL A 58 8.11 -5.32 5.67
CA VAL A 58 7.75 -4.81 6.99
C VAL A 58 6.33 -5.22 7.37
N MET A 59 5.39 -5.29 6.43
CA MET A 59 4.04 -5.84 6.66
C MET A 59 4.10 -7.31 7.09
N ARG A 60 4.84 -8.16 6.37
CA ARG A 60 5.01 -9.58 6.71
C ARG A 60 5.61 -9.79 8.10
N ASP A 61 6.54 -8.93 8.51
CA ASP A 61 7.13 -8.98 9.86
C ASP A 61 6.10 -8.74 10.98
N LEU A 62 4.92 -8.19 10.68
CA LEU A 62 3.81 -8.04 11.62
C LEU A 62 2.93 -9.30 11.74
N MET A 63 2.96 -10.18 10.76
CA MET A 63 1.98 -11.26 10.56
C MET A 63 2.53 -12.64 10.90
N THR A 64 1.65 -13.62 11.09
CA THR A 64 2.08 -15.03 11.08
C THR A 64 2.45 -15.47 9.65
N THR A 65 3.26 -16.52 9.54
CA THR A 65 3.55 -17.17 8.25
C THR A 65 2.26 -17.60 7.55
N GLU A 66 1.31 -18.17 8.29
CA GLU A 66 0.03 -18.63 7.75
C GLU A 66 -0.79 -17.48 7.16
N SER A 67 -0.86 -16.33 7.85
CA SER A 67 -1.57 -15.16 7.33
C SER A 67 -0.83 -14.55 6.13
N THR A 68 0.50 -14.54 6.18
CA THR A 68 1.35 -14.12 5.06
C THR A 68 1.11 -14.96 3.81
N ASP A 69 1.00 -16.29 3.96
CA ASP A 69 0.77 -17.23 2.86
C ASP A 69 -0.64 -17.05 2.27
N ARG A 70 -1.65 -16.80 3.09
CA ARG A 70 -3.02 -16.50 2.62
C ARG A 70 -3.09 -15.22 1.80
N VAL A 71 -2.45 -14.14 2.25
CA VAL A 71 -2.35 -12.90 1.47
C VAL A 71 -1.67 -13.16 0.13
N ALA A 72 -0.58 -13.93 0.14
CA ALA A 72 0.17 -14.27 -1.06
C ALA A 72 -0.66 -15.09 -2.08
N SER A 73 -1.69 -15.81 -1.63
CA SER A 73 -2.58 -16.60 -2.49
C SER A 73 -3.71 -15.80 -3.14
N GLU A 74 -3.77 -14.49 -2.94
CA GLU A 74 -4.69 -13.61 -3.67
C GLU A 74 -3.98 -12.66 -4.64
N LEU A 75 -2.66 -12.44 -4.46
CA LEU A 75 -1.84 -11.50 -5.25
C LEU A 75 -1.35 -12.09 -6.59
N HIS A 76 -2.25 -12.61 -7.43
CA HIS A 76 -1.91 -13.35 -8.64
C HIS A 76 -1.67 -12.50 -9.91
N GLU A 77 -2.06 -11.24 -9.89
CA GLU A 77 -1.94 -10.39 -11.07
C GLU A 77 -0.48 -10.01 -11.37
N GLU A 78 -0.20 -9.68 -12.63
CA GLU A 78 1.11 -9.15 -13.03
C GLU A 78 1.32 -7.76 -12.43
N ALA A 79 2.44 -7.54 -11.74
CA ALA A 79 2.76 -6.26 -11.14
C ALA A 79 2.95 -5.15 -12.19
N LEU A 80 3.46 -5.54 -13.37
CA LEU A 80 3.57 -4.72 -14.57
C LEU A 80 3.55 -5.62 -15.82
N PRO A 81 2.63 -5.42 -16.78
CA PRO A 81 2.62 -6.17 -18.03
C PRO A 81 3.74 -5.68 -18.95
N THR A 82 4.91 -6.29 -18.86
CA THR A 82 6.09 -5.92 -19.64
C THR A 82 6.90 -7.12 -20.13
N LYS A 83 7.71 -6.90 -21.17
CA LYS A 83 8.71 -7.86 -21.65
C LYS A 83 10.06 -7.71 -20.94
N GLU A 84 10.20 -6.68 -20.11
CA GLU A 84 11.41 -6.46 -19.35
C GLU A 84 11.47 -7.41 -18.16
N LYS A 85 12.41 -8.35 -18.20
CA LYS A 85 12.54 -9.40 -17.19
C LYS A 85 12.68 -8.90 -15.74
N ALA A 86 13.25 -7.72 -15.53
CA ALA A 86 13.45 -7.17 -14.19
C ALA A 86 12.15 -6.64 -13.54
N LEU A 87 11.10 -6.42 -14.34
CA LEU A 87 9.80 -5.92 -13.90
C LEU A 87 8.66 -6.90 -14.22
N GLN A 88 8.92 -7.94 -15.00
CA GLN A 88 7.99 -9.02 -15.33
C GLN A 88 7.88 -10.00 -14.15
N MET A 89 6.94 -9.73 -13.24
CA MET A 89 6.66 -10.56 -12.06
C MET A 89 5.20 -10.44 -11.63
N GLU A 90 4.70 -11.44 -10.92
CA GLU A 90 3.42 -11.35 -10.21
C GLU A 90 3.59 -10.53 -8.92
N ILE A 91 2.50 -9.92 -8.44
CA ILE A 91 2.49 -9.18 -7.18
C ILE A 91 2.84 -10.12 -6.01
N ALA A 92 2.46 -11.40 -6.09
CA ALA A 92 2.86 -12.42 -5.13
C ALA A 92 4.38 -12.62 -5.04
N GLU A 93 5.15 -12.36 -6.10
CA GLU A 93 6.62 -12.44 -6.07
C GLU A 93 7.22 -11.26 -5.29
N LEU A 94 6.68 -10.04 -5.48
CA LEU A 94 7.00 -8.89 -4.63
C LEU A 94 6.68 -9.18 -3.17
N TRP A 95 5.52 -9.81 -2.93
CA TRP A 95 5.08 -10.16 -1.58
C TRP A 95 5.88 -11.31 -0.96
N LYS A 96 6.46 -12.24 -1.70
CA LYS A 96 7.21 -13.37 -1.09
C LYS A 96 8.66 -13.04 -0.76
N ASP A 97 9.17 -11.90 -1.24
CA ASP A 97 10.59 -11.53 -1.19
C ASP A 97 11.45 -12.43 -2.09
N THR A 98 12.06 -11.87 -3.12
CA THR A 98 12.97 -12.58 -4.01
C THR A 98 14.33 -12.93 -3.39
N ASN A 99 14.58 -12.62 -2.11
CA ASN A 99 15.86 -12.92 -1.47
C ASN A 99 15.92 -14.36 -0.88
N PRO A 100 16.68 -15.29 -1.50
CA PRO A 100 16.69 -16.72 -1.13
C PRO A 100 17.23 -17.03 0.26
N ILE A 101 17.88 -16.06 0.94
CA ILE A 101 18.42 -16.25 2.30
C ILE A 101 17.32 -16.18 3.37
N VAL A 102 16.25 -15.42 3.14
CA VAL A 102 15.13 -15.31 4.11
C VAL A 102 14.07 -16.39 3.93
N GLY A 103 13.96 -17.00 2.74
CA GLY A 103 13.00 -18.07 2.45
C GLY A 103 13.16 -19.34 3.29
N PHE A 104 14.33 -19.55 3.93
CA PHE A 104 14.59 -20.69 4.81
C PHE A 104 14.53 -20.36 6.31
N LEU A 105 14.60 -19.08 6.70
CA LEU A 105 14.56 -18.64 8.11
C LEU A 105 13.15 -18.28 8.61
N SER A 106 12.15 -18.17 7.72
CA SER A 106 10.76 -17.86 8.07
C SER A 106 9.98 -19.05 8.68
N ARG A 107 10.48 -20.29 8.53
CA ARG A 107 9.76 -21.50 8.97
C ARG A 107 9.87 -21.79 10.48
N VAL A 108 10.73 -21.05 11.20
CA VAL A 108 10.93 -21.16 12.67
C VAL A 108 11.02 -19.77 13.31
N ARG A 109 10.30 -18.77 12.78
CA ARG A 109 10.15 -17.49 13.47
C ARG A 109 8.77 -17.48 14.15
N PRO A 110 8.70 -17.53 15.50
CA PRO A 110 7.43 -17.40 16.20
C PRO A 110 6.75 -16.09 15.76
N PRO A 111 5.41 -16.05 15.69
CA PRO A 111 4.72 -14.79 15.46
C PRO A 111 5.16 -13.78 16.52
N TRP A 112 5.46 -12.56 16.09
CA TRP A 112 5.81 -11.43 16.97
C TRP A 112 4.56 -10.90 17.70
N GLN A 113 3.69 -11.82 18.12
CA GLN A 113 2.48 -11.60 18.92
C GLN A 113 2.51 -12.50 20.15
N GLY A 114 3.58 -12.37 20.93
CA GLY A 114 3.60 -12.77 22.34
C GLY A 114 3.66 -11.53 23.23
N PRO A 115 3.23 -11.59 24.50
CA PRO A 115 3.36 -10.46 25.42
C PRO A 115 4.85 -10.21 25.69
N GLY A 116 5.40 -9.13 25.13
CA GLY A 116 6.81 -8.77 25.29
C GLY A 116 7.35 -7.80 24.23
N ILE A 117 8.64 -7.49 24.37
CA ILE A 117 9.52 -6.48 23.73
C ILE A 117 9.63 -6.50 22.18
N PHE A 118 8.73 -7.21 21.49
CA PHE A 118 8.78 -7.49 20.06
C PHE A 118 7.60 -6.88 19.27
N LYS A 119 6.77 -6.03 19.89
CA LYS A 119 5.72 -5.31 19.16
C LYS A 119 6.38 -4.24 18.28
N ILE A 120 6.36 -4.42 16.96
CA ILE A 120 6.64 -3.31 16.04
C ILE A 120 5.49 -2.31 16.23
N ASP A 121 5.80 -1.12 16.74
CA ASP A 121 4.86 -0.01 16.77
C ASP A 121 4.92 0.77 15.45
N SER A 122 4.02 1.75 15.31
CA SER A 122 3.93 2.54 14.08
C SER A 122 5.23 3.29 13.77
N ASP A 123 5.90 3.81 14.79
CA ASP A 123 7.16 4.54 14.63
C ASP A 123 8.25 3.60 14.10
N ARG A 124 8.33 2.38 14.64
CA ARG A 124 9.28 1.38 14.17
C ARG A 124 8.96 0.90 12.76
N PHE A 125 7.68 0.77 12.40
CA PHE A 125 7.26 0.45 11.04
C PHE A 125 7.76 1.52 10.06
N LEU A 126 7.37 2.78 10.29
CA LEU A 126 7.72 3.90 9.42
C LEU A 126 9.23 4.14 9.37
N PHE A 127 9.92 4.01 10.50
CA PHE A 127 11.38 4.09 10.55
C PHE A 127 12.04 3.02 9.67
N ARG A 128 11.56 1.78 9.69
CA ARG A 128 12.13 0.73 8.85
C ARG A 128 11.85 0.99 7.37
N VAL A 129 10.62 1.35 7.02
CA VAL A 129 10.28 1.67 5.63
C VAL A 129 11.12 2.86 5.12
N ALA A 130 11.28 3.91 5.92
CA ALA A 130 12.09 5.07 5.53
C ALA A 130 13.56 4.75 5.32
N ASN A 131 14.16 3.90 6.17
CA ASN A 131 15.59 3.58 6.09
C ASN A 131 15.91 2.48 5.07
N GLU A 132 15.00 1.51 4.90
CA GLU A 132 15.19 0.38 3.98
C GLU A 132 14.67 0.69 2.56
N GLY A 133 13.72 1.63 2.43
CA GLY A 133 12.99 1.92 1.19
C GLY A 133 13.66 2.87 0.22
N GLY A 134 14.82 3.46 0.57
CA GLY A 134 15.59 4.30 -0.35
C GLY A 134 14.88 5.57 -0.85
N LEU A 135 13.81 6.00 -0.17
CA LEU A 135 12.94 7.09 -0.60
C LEU A 135 13.71 8.40 -0.83
N PRO A 136 13.52 9.07 -1.98
CA PRO A 136 14.02 10.43 -2.19
C PRO A 136 13.41 11.39 -1.16
N ARG A 137 14.19 12.39 -0.73
CA ARG A 137 13.74 13.39 0.28
C ARG A 137 12.54 14.25 -0.17
N THR A 138 12.23 14.25 -1.46
CA THR A 138 11.11 14.99 -2.05
C THR A 138 9.80 14.21 -2.00
N VAL A 139 9.85 12.91 -1.68
CA VAL A 139 8.67 12.04 -1.61
C VAL A 139 8.22 11.95 -0.16
N ASP A 140 6.92 12.15 0.07
CA ASP A 140 6.33 11.98 1.40
C ASP A 140 6.20 10.49 1.73
N LEU A 141 6.77 10.09 2.87
CA LEU A 141 6.83 8.70 3.29
C LEU A 141 5.44 8.10 3.49
N GLU A 142 4.54 8.82 4.17
CA GLU A 142 3.22 8.30 4.48
C GLU A 142 2.37 8.18 3.22
N GLN A 143 2.46 9.16 2.32
CA GLN A 143 1.83 9.10 1.01
C GLN A 143 2.34 7.91 0.19
N ALA A 144 3.65 7.66 0.17
CA ALA A 144 4.22 6.51 -0.53
C ALA A 144 3.75 5.18 0.08
N VAL A 145 3.70 5.06 1.41
CA VAL A 145 3.15 3.87 2.09
C VAL A 145 1.67 3.67 1.75
N LYS A 146 0.87 4.74 1.80
CA LYS A 146 -0.55 4.71 1.41
C LYS A 146 -0.74 4.31 -0.05
N ALA A 147 0.14 4.75 -0.95
CA ALA A 147 0.09 4.34 -2.36
C ALA A 147 0.24 2.81 -2.52
N VAL A 148 1.19 2.20 -1.80
CA VAL A 148 1.35 0.74 -1.79
C VAL A 148 0.14 0.06 -1.17
N PHE A 149 -0.38 0.59 -0.05
CA PHE A 149 -1.57 0.04 0.60
C PHE A 149 -2.80 0.08 -0.31
N SER A 150 -3.04 1.21 -0.96
CA SER A 150 -4.13 1.43 -1.93
C SER A 150 -4.05 0.39 -3.06
N ALA A 151 -2.89 0.31 -3.73
CA ALA A 151 -2.67 -0.63 -4.81
C ALA A 151 -2.78 -2.10 -4.35
N THR A 152 -2.43 -2.42 -3.11
CA THR A 152 -2.55 -3.78 -2.58
C THR A 152 -4.00 -4.15 -2.27
N LYS A 153 -4.80 -3.22 -1.75
CA LYS A 153 -6.21 -3.47 -1.45
C LYS A 153 -7.03 -3.73 -2.70
N ASP A 154 -6.68 -3.11 -3.84
CA ASP A 154 -7.33 -3.38 -5.12
C ASP A 154 -7.21 -4.86 -5.56
N GLU A 155 -6.20 -5.57 -5.07
CA GLU A 155 -5.85 -6.94 -5.46
C GLU A 155 -6.30 -7.99 -4.43
N LEU A 156 -6.94 -7.56 -3.35
CA LEU A 156 -7.30 -8.40 -2.21
C LEU A 156 -8.80 -8.43 -1.98
N SER A 157 -9.30 -9.57 -1.51
CA SER A 157 -10.66 -9.65 -0.98
C SER A 157 -10.82 -8.84 0.30
N ASP A 158 -12.05 -8.40 0.59
CA ASP A 158 -12.39 -7.74 1.86
C ASP A 158 -11.93 -8.56 3.08
N GLU A 159 -12.01 -9.90 2.98
CA GLU A 159 -11.57 -10.79 4.06
C GLU A 159 -10.06 -10.65 4.34
N ARG A 160 -9.22 -10.54 3.30
CA ARG A 160 -7.78 -10.32 3.48
C ARG A 160 -7.46 -8.91 3.90
N ILE A 161 -8.19 -7.91 3.39
CA ILE A 161 -8.02 -6.51 3.80
C ILE A 161 -8.23 -6.37 5.31
N GLN A 162 -9.29 -6.98 5.84
CA GLN A 162 -9.59 -6.97 7.27
C GLN A 162 -8.60 -7.81 8.09
N GLU A 163 -8.17 -8.97 7.58
CA GLU A 163 -7.12 -9.77 8.24
C GLU A 163 -5.85 -8.94 8.42
N ILE A 164 -5.34 -8.33 7.34
CA ILE A 164 -4.13 -7.49 7.38
C ILE A 164 -4.29 -6.34 8.38
N ALA A 165 -5.41 -5.61 8.34
CA ALA A 165 -5.68 -4.52 9.27
C ALA A 165 -5.59 -4.96 10.74
N GLY A 166 -6.02 -6.18 11.05
CA GLY A 166 -5.93 -6.79 12.38
C GLY A 166 -4.50 -6.88 12.93
N TRP A 167 -3.50 -7.06 12.06
CA TRP A 167 -2.08 -7.16 12.44
C TRP A 167 -1.39 -5.79 12.57
N MET A 168 -1.94 -4.74 11.95
CA MET A 168 -1.28 -3.44 11.89
C MET A 168 -1.34 -2.66 13.22
N PRO A 169 -0.23 -1.96 13.60
CA PRO A 169 -0.21 -1.00 14.70
C PRO A 169 -1.13 0.19 14.44
N ASP A 170 -1.59 0.85 15.51
CA ASP A 170 -2.68 1.84 15.47
C ASP A 170 -2.58 2.88 14.33
N TYR A 171 -1.45 3.58 14.20
CA TYR A 171 -1.29 4.61 13.16
C TYR A 171 -1.12 4.02 11.77
N VAL A 172 -0.42 2.90 11.63
CA VAL A 172 -0.27 2.19 10.34
C VAL A 172 -1.61 1.64 9.86
N ARG A 173 -2.42 1.12 10.79
CA ARG A 173 -3.78 0.68 10.54
C ARG A 173 -4.65 1.83 10.04
N LYS A 174 -4.55 3.00 10.68
CA LYS A 174 -5.24 4.21 10.20
C LYS A 174 -4.81 4.55 8.76
N MET A 175 -3.51 4.52 8.45
CA MET A 175 -3.05 4.74 7.07
C MET A 175 -3.62 3.69 6.09
N TRP A 176 -3.70 2.43 6.50
CA TRP A 176 -4.28 1.35 5.69
C TRP A 176 -5.78 1.54 5.43
N GLU A 177 -6.53 1.96 6.44
CA GLU A 177 -7.96 2.26 6.31
C GLU A 177 -8.21 3.49 5.42
N GLU A 178 -7.35 4.51 5.49
CA GLU A 178 -7.44 5.74 4.70
C GLU A 178 -6.91 5.65 3.26
N ALA A 179 -6.13 4.61 2.94
CA ALA A 179 -5.48 4.43 1.64
C ALA A 179 -6.45 4.09 0.49
#